data_AF-A0A8I2AH63-F1
#
_entry.id   AF-A0A8I2AH63-F1
#
_cell.length_a   1.000
_cell.length_b   1.000
_cell.length_c   1.000
_cell.angle_alpha   90.00
_cell.angle_beta   90.00
_cell.angle_gamma   90.00
#
_symmetry.space_group_name_H-M   'P 1'
#
loop_
_entity.id
_entity.type
_entity.pdbx_description
1 polymer ?
#
loop_
_entity_poly.entity_id
_entity_poly.type
_entity_poly.pdbx_seq_one_letter_code
_entity_poly.pdbx_strand_id
1 'polypeptide(L)'
;MIDNPTTNAYRFINSEGDGMPGLVADYYDSMILFQAQSSGMQMLIPTLAESLRSIFQNHLGIIYSKAAEYTNHFFQEQPPQRRIFMGECRKCSD
;
A
#
# COMPACT_ATOMS: atom_id res chain seq x y z
N MET A 1 -7.24 -14.76 -8.40
CA MET A 1 -6.23 -15.59 -9.08
C MET A 1 -4.89 -14.94 -8.79
N ILE A 2 -4.14 -15.47 -7.82
CA ILE A 2 -2.75 -15.08 -7.53
C ILE A 2 -1.90 -16.03 -8.39
N ASP A 3 -0.83 -15.53 -9.03
CA ASP A 3 0.04 -16.24 -9.98
C ASP A 3 -0.48 -16.43 -11.43
N ASN A 4 -1.16 -15.41 -11.99
CA ASN A 4 -1.39 -15.38 -13.43
C ASN A 4 -0.17 -14.79 -14.17
N PRO A 5 0.51 -15.53 -15.08
CA PRO A 5 1.65 -15.02 -15.85
C PRO A 5 1.29 -13.85 -16.78
N THR A 6 0.00 -13.60 -17.05
CA THR A 6 -0.48 -12.50 -17.91
C THR A 6 -1.05 -11.31 -17.13
N THR A 7 -1.23 -11.41 -15.82
CA THR A 7 -1.82 -10.33 -15.02
C THR A 7 -1.06 -10.17 -13.72
N ASN A 8 -0.22 -9.14 -13.69
CA ASN A 8 0.58 -8.74 -12.54
C ASN A 8 -0.12 -7.66 -11.68
N ALA A 9 -1.30 -7.19 -12.09
CA ALA A 9 -2.07 -6.17 -11.40
C ALA A 9 -3.38 -6.75 -10.85
N TYR A 10 -3.58 -6.71 -9.54
CA TYR A 10 -4.80 -7.20 -8.90
C TYR A 10 -5.07 -6.50 -7.56
N ARG A 11 -6.33 -6.54 -7.12
CA ARG A 11 -6.70 -6.05 -5.79
C ARG A 11 -6.30 -7.09 -4.74
N PHE A 12 -5.42 -6.68 -3.84
CA PHE A 12 -4.91 -7.51 -2.74
C PHE A 12 -5.80 -7.43 -1.49
N ILE A 13 -6.34 -6.25 -1.19
CA ILE A 13 -7.30 -6.03 -0.09
C ILE A 13 -8.49 -5.24 -0.61
N ASN A 14 -9.70 -5.75 -0.38
CA ASN A 14 -10.97 -5.20 -0.81
C ASN A 14 -11.83 -4.73 0.38
N SER A 15 -11.24 -3.92 1.26
CA SER A 15 -11.93 -3.25 2.37
C SER A 15 -12.75 -4.22 3.25
N GLU A 16 -14.00 -3.87 3.52
CA GLU A 16 -14.97 -4.67 4.29
C GLU A 16 -15.10 -6.11 3.80
N GLY A 17 -14.95 -6.34 2.49
CA GLY A 17 -15.01 -7.69 1.91
C GLY A 17 -13.93 -8.63 2.46
N ASP A 18 -12.79 -8.10 2.89
CA ASP A 18 -11.67 -8.85 3.48
C ASP A 18 -11.52 -8.57 4.99
N GLY A 19 -12.54 -8.02 5.64
CA GLY A 19 -12.54 -7.72 7.07
C GLY A 19 -11.67 -6.52 7.47
N MET A 20 -11.23 -5.69 6.51
CA MET A 20 -10.44 -4.50 6.76
C MET A 20 -11.19 -3.23 6.32
N PRO A 21 -12.22 -2.80 7.07
CA PRO A 21 -13.07 -1.67 6.68
C PRO A 21 -12.24 -0.39 6.50
N GLY A 22 -12.38 0.22 5.32
CA GLY A 22 -11.70 1.46 4.99
C GLY A 22 -10.23 1.29 4.59
N LEU A 23 -9.80 0.09 4.20
CA LEU A 23 -8.49 -0.15 3.60
C LEU A 23 -8.62 -0.86 2.25
N VAL A 24 -8.09 -0.26 1.21
CA VAL A 24 -7.92 -0.91 -0.09
C VAL A 24 -6.43 -1.03 -0.38
N ALA A 25 -6.01 -2.16 -0.92
CA ALA A 25 -4.64 -2.37 -1.37
C ALA A 25 -4.64 -2.98 -2.77
N ASP A 26 -3.96 -2.34 -3.70
CA ASP A 26 -3.79 -2.82 -5.07
C ASP A 26 -2.34 -3.23 -5.27
N TYR A 27 -2.13 -4.46 -5.75
CA TYR A 27 -0.83 -5.04 -6.04
C TYR A 27 -0.53 -4.88 -7.53
N TYR A 28 0.66 -4.38 -7.86
CA TYR A 28 1.19 -4.17 -9.20
C TYR A 28 2.60 -4.74 -9.27
N ASP A 29 2.74 -5.95 -9.80
CA ASP A 29 4.00 -6.68 -10.04
C ASP A 29 4.86 -6.92 -8.79
N SER A 30 5.51 -5.89 -8.27
CA SER A 30 6.33 -5.90 -7.06
C SER A 30 6.03 -4.69 -6.17
N MET A 31 4.94 -3.98 -6.45
CA MET A 31 4.50 -2.80 -5.75
C MET A 31 3.12 -2.99 -5.12
N ILE A 32 2.91 -2.53 -3.88
CA ILE A 32 1.57 -2.41 -3.28
C ILE A 32 1.21 -0.94 -3.11
N LEU A 33 0.03 -0.56 -3.57
CA LEU A 33 -0.59 0.74 -3.38
C LEU A 33 -1.67 0.63 -2.30
N PHE A 34 -1.46 1.27 -1.16
CA PHE A 34 -2.45 1.42 -0.09
C PHE A 34 -3.31 2.66 -0.26
N GLN A 35 -4.59 2.48 0.00
CA GLN A 35 -5.58 3.53 0.12
C GLN A 35 -6.37 3.34 1.41
N ALA A 36 -6.03 4.13 2.43
CA ALA A 36 -6.81 4.22 3.66
C ALA A 36 -7.92 5.28 3.52
N GLN A 37 -9.14 4.88 3.87
CA GLN A 37 -10.37 5.69 3.91
C GLN A 37 -10.85 6.01 5.35
N SER A 38 -10.10 5.57 6.37
CA SER A 38 -10.15 6.15 7.72
C SER A 38 -8.77 6.61 8.22
N SER A 39 -8.75 7.53 9.18
CA SER A 39 -7.53 7.95 9.89
C SER A 39 -6.91 6.80 10.69
N GLY A 40 -7.74 5.94 11.28
CA GLY A 40 -7.29 4.73 11.98
C GLY A 40 -6.51 3.79 11.07
N MET A 41 -7.03 3.53 9.86
CA MET A 41 -6.31 2.71 8.88
C MET A 41 -5.02 3.37 8.41
N GLN A 42 -5.01 4.71 8.25
CA GLN A 42 -3.81 5.42 7.85
C GLN A 42 -2.68 5.29 8.90
N MET A 43 -3.01 5.31 10.19
CA MET A 43 -2.04 5.07 11.27
C MET A 43 -1.53 3.62 11.30
N LEU A 44 -2.30 2.65 10.79
CA LEU A 44 -1.94 1.24 10.75
C LEU A 44 -1.08 0.85 9.54
N ILE A 45 -1.01 1.70 8.50
CA ILE A 45 -0.23 1.41 7.28
C ILE A 45 1.22 1.02 7.56
N PRO A 46 1.99 1.71 8.44
CA PRO A 46 3.37 1.31 8.72
C PRO A 46 3.49 -0.10 9.31
N THR A 47 2.57 -0.47 10.21
CA THR A 47 2.54 -1.82 10.82
C THR A 47 2.17 -2.89 9.79
N LEU A 48 1.20 -2.60 8.91
CA LEU A 48 0.81 -3.49 7.83
C LEU A 48 1.95 -3.66 6.82
N ALA A 49 2.64 -2.58 6.48
CA ALA A 49 3.79 -2.60 5.57
C ALA A 49 4.92 -3.51 6.10
N GLU A 50 5.25 -3.40 7.38
CA GLU A 50 6.27 -4.27 8.00
C GLU A 50 5.84 -5.75 8.03
N SER A 51 4.56 -6.00 8.34
CA SER A 51 4.00 -7.35 8.35
C SER A 51 4.08 -7.98 6.95
N LEU A 52 3.69 -7.23 5.92
CA LEU A 52 3.76 -7.69 4.54
C LEU A 52 5.20 -7.89 4.07
N ARG A 53 6.16 -7.08 4.55
CA ARG A 53 7.58 -7.28 4.27
C ARG A 53 8.06 -8.65 4.76
N SER A 54 7.66 -9.06 5.96
CA SER A 54 8.03 -10.38 6.50
C SER A 54 7.43 -11.55 5.71
N ILE A 55 6.25 -11.35 5.14
CA ILE A 55 5.53 -12.37 4.35
C ILE A 55 6.10 -12.45 2.93
N PHE A 56 6.24 -11.31 2.24
CA PHE A 56 6.62 -11.24 0.83
C PHE A 56 8.13 -11.19 0.58
N GLN A 57 8.95 -10.95 1.61
CA GLN A 57 10.41 -11.01 1.61
C GLN A 57 11.07 -10.34 0.39
N ASN A 58 11.41 -11.11 -0.65
CA ASN A 58 12.13 -10.67 -1.84
C ASN A 58 11.23 -10.30 -3.03
N HIS A 59 9.92 -10.52 -2.94
CA HIS A 59 8.97 -10.28 -4.03
C HIS A 59 8.35 -8.89 -4.00
N LEU A 60 8.44 -8.19 -2.86
CA LEU A 60 7.88 -6.86 -2.68
C LEU A 60 8.99 -5.80 -2.70
N GLY A 61 9.04 -5.01 -3.77
CA GLY A 61 10.03 -3.96 -3.97
C GLY A 61 9.57 -2.57 -3.55
N ILE A 62 8.26 -2.27 -3.58
CA ILE A 62 7.76 -0.93 -3.23
C ILE A 62 6.42 -1.03 -2.51
N ILE A 63 6.26 -0.31 -1.42
CA ILE A 63 4.95 -0.06 -0.81
C ILE A 63 4.70 1.42 -0.91
N TYR A 64 3.56 1.85 -1.42
CA TYR A 64 3.16 3.25 -1.47
C TYR A 64 1.81 3.43 -0.78
N SER A 65 1.61 4.57 -0.12
CA SER A 65 0.32 4.95 0.43
C SER A 65 -0.15 6.25 -0.22
N LYS A 66 -1.39 6.26 -0.71
CA LYS A 66 -2.07 7.51 -1.05
C LYS A 66 -2.31 8.30 0.22
N ALA A 67 -2.02 9.59 0.20
CA ALA A 67 -2.41 10.49 1.28
C ALA A 67 -3.94 10.56 1.29
N ALA A 68 -4.54 10.34 2.45
CA ALA A 68 -5.98 10.46 2.55
C ALA A 68 -6.40 11.92 2.42
N GLU A 69 -7.42 12.16 1.60
CA GLU A 69 -8.03 13.48 1.40
C GLU A 69 -9.03 13.79 2.54
N TYR A 70 -8.63 13.56 3.80
CA TYR A 70 -9.44 14.07 4.91
C TYR A 70 -9.17 15.56 5.04
N THR A 71 -10.11 16.36 4.55
CA THR A 71 -10.19 17.80 4.80
C THR A 71 -10.55 18.04 6.26
N ASN A 72 -9.64 17.71 7.19
CA ASN A 72 -9.72 18.14 8.58
C ASN A 72 -8.73 19.29 8.75
N HIS A 73 -9.26 20.52 8.83
CA HIS A 73 -8.49 21.75 9.03
C HIS A 73 -7.59 21.73 10.28
N PHE A 74 -7.78 20.76 11.19
CA PHE A 74 -7.06 20.60 12.45
C PHE A 74 -5.83 19.67 12.40
N PHE A 75 -5.66 18.83 11.37
CA PHE A 75 -4.56 17.84 11.29
C PHE A 75 -3.52 18.17 10.20
N GLN A 76 -3.40 19.43 9.79
CA GLN A 76 -2.50 19.85 8.71
C GLN A 76 -1.04 20.10 9.13
N GLU A 77 -0.63 19.81 10.37
CA GLU A 77 0.72 20.17 10.84
C GLU A 77 1.79 19.09 10.69
N GLN A 78 1.56 18.04 9.91
CA GLN A 78 2.68 17.23 9.43
C GLN A 78 2.70 17.23 7.91
N PRO A 79 3.84 17.58 7.28
CA PRO A 79 3.95 17.50 5.82
C PRO A 79 3.52 16.09 5.43
N PRO A 80 2.71 15.91 4.38
CA PRO A 80 2.26 14.58 4.03
C PRO A 80 3.54 13.79 3.78
N GLN A 81 3.87 12.84 4.66
CA GLN A 81 4.98 11.91 4.45
C GLN A 81 4.54 10.97 3.32
N ARG A 82 4.47 11.56 2.13
CA ARG A 82 4.41 10.94 0.84
C ARG A 82 5.77 10.31 0.68
N ARG A 83 5.87 9.03 1.03
CA ARG A 83 6.79 8.03 0.48
C ARG A 83 7.02 6.97 1.54
N ILE A 84 6.40 5.82 1.36
CA ILE A 84 7.10 4.59 1.71
C ILE A 84 7.90 4.24 0.44
N PHE A 85 9.22 4.25 0.55
CA PHE A 85 10.14 3.69 -0.44
C PHE A 85 10.91 2.63 0.34
N MET A 86 10.63 1.36 0.08
CA MET A 86 11.41 0.26 0.65
C MET A 86 11.65 -0.78 -0.41
N GLY A 87 12.64 -0.48 -1.27
CA GLY A 87 13.27 -1.32 -2.28
C GLY A 87 13.77 -0.49 -3.46
N GLU A 88 14.88 -0.92 -4.06
CA GLU A 88 15.43 -0.28 -5.26
C GLU A 88 14.51 -0.60 -6.44
N CYS A 89 14.05 0.42 -7.16
CA CYS A 89 13.45 0.23 -8.48
C CYS A 89 14.52 -0.43 -9.36
N ARG A 90 14.49 -1.75 -9.53
CA ARG A 90 15.34 -2.42 -10.50
C ARG A 90 14.97 -1.82 -11.85
N LYS A 91 15.86 -0.99 -12.41
CA LYS A 91 15.70 -0.42 -13.75
C LYS A 91 15.18 -1.51 -14.66
N CYS A 92 14.09 -1.23 -15.38
CA CYS A 92 13.78 -1.95 -16.60
C CYS A 92 15.05 -1.90 -17.45
N SER A 93 15.76 -3.02 -17.56
CA SER A 93 16.79 -3.17 -18.57
C SER A 93 16.08 -3.14 -19.91
N ASP A 94 16.52 -2.22 -20.78
CA ASP A 94 15.99 -1.93 -22.12
C ASP A 94 15.82 -3.18 -22.99
#